data_AF-T1A0K7-F1
#
_entry.id   AF-T1A0K7-F1
#
_cell.length_a   1.000
_cell.length_b   1.000
_cell.length_c   1.000
_cell.angle_alpha   90.00
_cell.angle_beta   90.00
_cell.angle_gamma   90.00
#
_symmetry.space_group_name_H-M   'P 1'
#
loop_
_entity.id
_entity.type
_entity.pdbx_description
1 polymer ?
#
loop_
_entity_poly.entity_id
_entity_poly.type
_entity_poly.pdbx_seq_one_letter_code
_entity_poly.pdbx_strand_id
1 'polypeptide(L)'
;MTVVNGAPRTDGKTIWVPMIDPSDLKGPGTAAEKARVIHGYLDHEAAHVLFTPMEEYRRSILDRIKGTLPCAYPDIFRSVIGILEDIRIEGAMMRQYPGARANLAISARNAFHEEVPIGNNGWAILLNRLVRDLRRDILKQDCPVSEETKAATESILSGGYVEVYRLAARQYDSLSAVIAGADEVLAKINELVPEQADGSDPQDGSDARGWGR
;
A
#
# COMPACT_ATOMS: atom_id res chain seq x y z
N MET A 1 -15.03 -17.39 -7.41
CA MET A 1 -13.67 -17.05 -6.96
C MET A 1 -12.71 -17.42 -8.07
N THR A 2 -12.04 -16.44 -8.66
CA THR A 2 -11.11 -16.67 -9.77
C THR A 2 -9.69 -16.57 -9.22
N VAL A 3 -8.87 -17.59 -9.45
CA VAL A 3 -7.49 -17.67 -8.95
C VAL A 3 -6.55 -17.12 -10.03
N VAL A 4 -5.62 -16.22 -9.66
CA VAL A 4 -4.70 -15.57 -10.61
C VAL A 4 -3.31 -15.48 -9.99
N ASN A 5 -2.25 -15.61 -10.79
CA ASN A 5 -0.89 -15.28 -10.38
C ASN A 5 -0.78 -13.75 -10.20
N GLY A 6 -0.43 -13.30 -8.99
CA GLY A 6 -0.27 -11.89 -8.65
C GLY A 6 -0.65 -11.58 -7.21
N ALA A 7 -0.41 -10.35 -6.76
CA ALA A 7 -0.89 -9.86 -5.47
C ALA A 7 -2.42 -10.00 -5.36
N PRO A 8 -2.97 -10.17 -4.14
CA PRO A 8 -4.42 -10.12 -3.94
C PRO A 8 -4.97 -8.79 -4.46
N ARG A 9 -6.18 -8.83 -5.01
CA ARG A 9 -6.88 -7.64 -5.51
C ARG A 9 -8.38 -7.88 -5.60
N THR A 10 -9.15 -6.79 -5.68
CA THR A 10 -10.61 -6.81 -5.89
C THR A 10 -11.07 -5.75 -6.87
N ASP A 11 -12.17 -6.02 -7.56
CA ASP A 11 -12.90 -5.01 -8.33
C ASP A 11 -14.16 -4.49 -7.59
N GLY A 12 -14.34 -4.86 -6.33
CA GLY A 12 -15.55 -4.57 -5.57
C GLY A 12 -16.67 -5.59 -5.79
N LYS A 13 -16.52 -6.52 -6.73
CA LYS A 13 -17.48 -7.59 -7.04
C LYS A 13 -16.83 -8.97 -7.01
N THR A 14 -15.57 -9.04 -7.40
CA THR A 14 -14.75 -10.25 -7.49
C THR A 14 -13.46 -10.03 -6.73
N ILE A 15 -13.15 -10.99 -5.86
CA ILE A 15 -11.86 -11.06 -5.17
C ILE A 15 -11.00 -12.10 -5.88
N TRP A 16 -9.77 -11.71 -6.19
CA TRP A 16 -8.71 -12.57 -6.71
C TRP A 16 -7.62 -12.68 -5.65
N VAL A 17 -7.22 -13.91 -5.33
CA VAL A 17 -6.13 -14.20 -4.39
C VAL A 17 -5.03 -15.01 -5.09
N PRO A 18 -3.78 -14.93 -4.60
CA PRO A 18 -2.70 -15.76 -5.11
C PRO A 18 -3.04 -17.24 -5.06
N MET A 19 -2.61 -17.98 -6.08
CA MET A 19 -2.65 -19.45 -6.04
C MET A 19 -1.67 -19.94 -4.98
N ILE A 20 -2.10 -20.85 -4.10
CA ILE A 20 -1.16 -21.66 -3.31
C ILE A 20 -0.74 -22.85 -4.17
N ASP A 21 0.56 -23.03 -4.34
CA ASP A 21 1.09 -24.25 -4.94
C ASP A 21 0.74 -25.47 -4.04
N PRO A 22 0.19 -26.57 -4.56
CA PRO A 22 -0.08 -27.75 -3.73
C PRO A 22 1.16 -28.33 -3.05
N SER A 23 2.36 -28.13 -3.62
CA SER A 23 3.63 -28.54 -3.00
C SER A 23 3.96 -27.72 -1.75
N ASP A 24 3.49 -26.48 -1.72
CA ASP A 24 3.64 -25.52 -0.64
C ASP A 24 2.81 -25.89 0.60
N LEU A 25 1.86 -26.82 0.47
CA LEU A 25 1.00 -27.34 1.54
C LEU A 25 1.55 -28.63 2.18
N LYS A 26 2.72 -29.12 1.76
CA LYS A 26 3.29 -30.36 2.29
C LYS A 26 4.00 -30.10 3.62
N GLY A 27 3.37 -30.54 4.72
CA GLY A 27 3.93 -30.53 6.07
C GLY A 27 2.91 -30.14 7.15
N PRO A 28 3.00 -30.69 8.36
CA PRO A 28 2.21 -30.19 9.49
C PRO A 28 2.65 -28.75 9.83
N GLY A 29 1.69 -27.86 10.07
CA GLY A 29 1.94 -26.43 10.35
C GLY A 29 1.89 -25.54 9.10
N THR A 30 2.57 -25.92 8.02
CA THR A 30 2.71 -25.09 6.80
C THR A 30 1.37 -24.85 6.09
N ALA A 31 0.53 -25.87 5.96
CA ALA A 31 -0.78 -25.74 5.32
C ALA A 31 -1.74 -24.84 6.11
N ALA A 32 -1.75 -24.96 7.44
CA ALA A 32 -2.61 -24.16 8.31
C ALA A 32 -2.17 -22.69 8.36
N GLU A 33 -0.86 -22.43 8.38
CA GLU A 33 -0.29 -21.09 8.31
C GLU A 33 -0.59 -20.42 6.97
N LYS A 34 -0.41 -21.12 5.85
CA LYS A 34 -0.74 -20.60 4.51
C LYS A 34 -2.23 -20.34 4.33
N ALA A 35 -3.10 -21.19 4.87
CA ALA A 35 -4.53 -20.94 4.88
C ALA A 35 -4.88 -19.64 5.63
N ARG A 36 -4.20 -19.36 6.76
CA ARG A 36 -4.39 -18.10 7.49
C ARG A 36 -3.88 -16.89 6.72
N VAL A 37 -2.77 -17.00 5.99
CA VAL A 37 -2.30 -15.93 5.09
C VAL A 37 -3.34 -15.64 4.02
N ILE A 38 -3.92 -16.65 3.37
CA ILE A 38 -5.03 -16.46 2.43
C ILE A 38 -6.21 -15.80 3.09
N HIS A 39 -6.61 -16.24 4.29
CA HIS A 39 -7.71 -15.60 5.00
C HIS A 39 -7.42 -14.12 5.26
N GLY A 40 -6.17 -13.77 5.57
CA GLY A 40 -5.76 -12.36 5.70
C GLY A 40 -5.89 -11.59 4.39
N TYR A 41 -5.52 -12.18 3.26
CA TYR A 41 -5.76 -11.58 1.94
C TYR A 41 -7.25 -11.44 1.64
N LEU A 42 -8.06 -12.45 1.93
CA LEU A 42 -9.52 -12.37 1.77
C LEU A 42 -10.14 -11.29 2.65
N ASP A 43 -9.70 -11.18 3.91
CA ASP A 43 -10.18 -10.16 4.84
C ASP A 43 -9.82 -8.75 4.37
N HIS A 44 -8.61 -8.55 3.84
CA HIS A 44 -8.17 -7.29 3.24
C HIS A 44 -9.01 -6.93 2.00
N GLU A 45 -9.16 -7.83 1.04
CA GLU A 45 -9.94 -7.58 -0.17
C GLU A 45 -11.45 -7.42 0.12
N ALA A 46 -11.97 -8.15 1.10
CA ALA A 46 -13.34 -7.98 1.58
C ALA A 46 -13.53 -6.61 2.25
N ALA A 47 -12.52 -6.08 2.94
CA ALA A 47 -12.57 -4.74 3.50
C ALA A 47 -12.73 -3.68 2.40
N HIS A 48 -12.06 -3.83 1.25
CA HIS A 48 -12.30 -2.96 0.09
C HIS A 48 -13.74 -3.06 -0.42
N VAL A 49 -14.29 -4.27 -0.55
CA VAL A 49 -15.68 -4.47 -0.97
C VAL A 49 -16.67 -3.79 -0.03
N LEU A 50 -16.42 -3.83 1.29
CA LEU A 50 -17.33 -3.31 2.31
C LEU A 50 -17.18 -1.80 2.53
N PHE A 51 -15.95 -1.28 2.48
CA PHE A 51 -15.64 0.06 3.00
C PHE A 51 -15.06 1.02 1.97
N THR A 52 -14.71 0.56 0.76
CA THR A 52 -14.23 1.42 -0.33
C THR A 52 -15.35 1.65 -1.35
N PRO A 53 -15.79 2.91 -1.56
CA PRO A 53 -16.58 3.28 -2.73
C PRO A 53 -15.76 3.10 -4.03
N MET A 54 -15.70 1.88 -4.56
CA MET A 54 -14.74 1.50 -5.61
C MET A 54 -14.80 2.35 -6.89
N GLU A 55 -15.99 2.80 -7.28
CA GLU A 55 -16.14 3.70 -8.44
C GLU A 55 -15.52 5.07 -8.22
N GLU A 56 -15.68 5.64 -7.02
CA GLU A 56 -15.05 6.91 -6.65
C GLU A 56 -13.53 6.73 -6.53
N TYR A 57 -13.08 5.65 -5.90
CA TYR A 57 -11.66 5.32 -5.73
C TYR A 57 -10.93 5.20 -7.07
N ARG A 58 -11.51 4.48 -8.04
CA ARG A 58 -10.92 4.36 -9.38
C ARG A 58 -10.92 5.68 -10.12
N ARG A 59 -12.02 6.43 -10.03
CA ARG A 59 -12.16 7.69 -10.74
C ARG A 59 -11.14 8.72 -10.25
N SER A 60 -10.93 8.84 -8.95
CA SER A 60 -9.96 9.78 -8.38
C SER A 60 -8.53 9.52 -8.88
N ILE A 61 -8.15 8.26 -9.05
CA ILE A 61 -6.86 7.83 -9.61
C ILE A 61 -6.81 8.09 -11.12
N LEU A 62 -7.81 7.64 -11.88
CA LEU A 62 -7.84 7.76 -13.34
C LEU A 62 -7.87 9.20 -13.80
N ASP A 63 -8.60 10.07 -13.10
CA ASP A 63 -8.72 11.48 -13.47
C ASP A 63 -7.38 12.22 -13.32
N ARG A 64 -6.53 11.80 -12.37
CA ARG A 64 -5.15 12.32 -12.22
C ARG A 64 -4.21 11.77 -13.28
N ILE A 65 -4.27 10.47 -13.56
CA ILE A 65 -3.45 9.83 -14.61
C ILE A 65 -3.75 10.44 -15.98
N LYS A 66 -5.03 10.74 -16.27
CA LYS A 66 -5.46 11.37 -17.53
C LYS A 66 -5.21 12.88 -17.58
N GLY A 67 -4.71 13.49 -16.50
CA GLY A 67 -4.48 14.94 -16.42
C GLY A 67 -5.75 15.78 -16.33
N THR A 68 -6.92 15.17 -16.09
CA THR A 68 -8.18 15.90 -15.86
C THR A 68 -8.26 16.51 -14.47
N LEU A 69 -7.43 16.04 -13.53
CA LEU A 69 -7.17 16.65 -12.24
C LEU A 69 -5.66 16.89 -12.09
N PRO A 70 -5.21 18.09 -11.65
CA PRO A 70 -3.79 18.38 -11.47
C PRO A 70 -3.15 17.43 -10.44
N CYS A 71 -2.02 16.82 -10.81
CA CYS A 71 -1.22 16.00 -9.91
C CYS A 71 0.20 15.86 -10.49
N ALA A 72 1.22 16.29 -9.74
CA ALA A 72 2.61 16.24 -10.19
C ALA A 72 3.10 14.79 -10.41
N TYR A 73 2.63 13.85 -9.58
CA TYR A 73 3.07 12.45 -9.60
C TYR A 73 1.87 11.49 -9.49
N PRO A 74 1.12 11.24 -10.57
CA PRO A 74 -0.09 10.41 -10.52
C PRO A 74 0.12 8.98 -9.97
N ASP A 75 1.25 8.35 -10.29
CA ASP A 75 1.57 7.00 -9.80
C ASP A 75 1.95 6.98 -8.31
N ILE A 76 2.60 8.05 -7.83
CA ILE A 76 2.90 8.21 -6.41
C ILE A 76 1.62 8.52 -5.64
N PHE A 77 0.76 9.40 -6.19
CA PHE A 77 -0.57 9.64 -5.62
C PHE A 77 -1.36 8.34 -5.48
N ARG A 78 -1.39 7.51 -6.54
CA ARG A 78 -2.04 6.19 -6.51
C ARG A 78 -1.49 5.30 -5.38
N SER A 79 -0.20 5.36 -5.13
CA SER A 79 0.43 4.58 -4.07
C SER A 79 0.07 5.12 -2.67
N VAL A 80 0.10 6.44 -2.49
CA VAL A 80 -0.26 7.10 -1.22
C VAL A 80 -1.73 6.84 -0.88
N ILE A 81 -2.65 7.08 -1.82
CA ILE A 81 -4.09 6.82 -1.58
C ILE A 81 -4.34 5.34 -1.27
N GLY A 82 -3.64 4.41 -1.93
CA GLY A 82 -3.71 2.98 -1.61
C GLY A 82 -3.29 2.69 -0.17
N ILE A 83 -2.12 3.19 0.25
CA ILE A 83 -1.64 3.00 1.63
C ILE A 83 -2.63 3.56 2.64
N LEU A 84 -3.12 4.80 2.45
CA LEU A 84 -4.03 5.43 3.40
C LEU A 84 -5.39 4.72 3.44
N GLU A 85 -5.89 4.28 2.28
CA GLU A 85 -7.14 3.54 2.19
C GLU A 85 -7.04 2.19 2.90
N ASP A 86 -5.97 1.43 2.69
CA ASP A 86 -5.71 0.15 3.37
C ASP A 86 -5.77 0.30 4.89
N ILE A 87 -5.08 1.31 5.42
CA ILE A 87 -5.08 1.60 6.87
C ILE A 87 -6.50 1.88 7.37
N ARG A 88 -7.28 2.66 6.61
CA ARG A 88 -8.65 2.99 6.97
C ARG A 88 -9.55 1.76 6.98
N ILE A 89 -9.56 1.00 5.89
CA ILE A 89 -10.48 -0.13 5.71
C ILE A 89 -10.09 -1.31 6.61
N GLU A 90 -8.81 -1.60 6.80
CA GLU A 90 -8.38 -2.66 7.72
C GLU A 90 -8.71 -2.27 9.16
N GLY A 91 -8.52 -1.00 9.53
CA GLY A 91 -8.96 -0.48 10.83
C GLY A 91 -10.47 -0.66 11.03
N ALA A 92 -11.28 -0.37 10.02
CA ALA A 92 -12.73 -0.60 10.04
C ALA A 92 -13.08 -2.09 10.15
N MET A 93 -12.46 -2.93 9.33
CA MET A 93 -12.63 -4.39 9.32
C MET A 93 -12.31 -4.99 10.69
N MET A 94 -11.19 -4.60 11.31
CA MET A 94 -10.78 -5.07 12.63
C MET A 94 -11.73 -4.62 13.76
N ARG A 95 -12.42 -3.48 13.60
CA ARG A 95 -13.43 -3.01 14.56
C ARG A 95 -14.75 -3.77 14.40
N GLN A 96 -15.23 -3.91 13.17
CA GLN A 96 -16.52 -4.55 12.89
C GLN A 96 -16.45 -6.08 13.00
N TYR A 97 -15.32 -6.68 12.63
CA TYR A 97 -15.07 -8.12 12.63
C TYR A 97 -13.77 -8.43 13.39
N PRO A 98 -13.80 -8.51 14.73
CA PRO A 98 -12.59 -8.71 15.54
C PRO A 98 -11.80 -9.97 15.19
N GLY A 99 -12.44 -11.00 14.63
CA GLY A 99 -11.78 -12.22 14.12
C GLY A 99 -10.79 -11.97 12.98
N ALA A 100 -11.01 -10.93 12.17
CA ALA A 100 -10.12 -10.57 11.06
C ALA A 100 -8.75 -10.07 11.53
N ARG A 101 -8.63 -9.60 12.79
CA ARG A 101 -7.38 -9.06 13.35
C ARG A 101 -6.22 -10.03 13.24
N ALA A 102 -6.44 -11.29 13.60
CA ALA A 102 -5.38 -12.30 13.59
C ALA A 102 -4.95 -12.64 12.16
N ASN A 103 -5.91 -12.74 11.24
CA ASN A 103 -5.63 -13.04 9.83
C ASN A 103 -4.88 -11.89 9.16
N LEU A 104 -5.33 -10.65 9.35
CA LEU A 104 -4.69 -9.44 8.82
C LEU A 104 -3.26 -9.27 9.38
N ALA A 105 -3.05 -9.56 10.67
CA ALA A 105 -1.71 -9.51 11.25
C ALA A 105 -0.78 -10.59 10.66
N ILE A 106 -1.30 -11.79 10.37
CA ILE A 106 -0.53 -12.87 9.74
C ILE A 106 -0.19 -12.54 8.29
N SER A 107 -1.14 -12.01 7.50
CA SER A 107 -0.86 -11.61 6.12
C SER A 107 0.09 -10.42 6.05
N ALA A 108 -0.03 -9.45 6.96
CA ALA A 108 0.93 -8.34 7.08
C ALA A 108 2.33 -8.86 7.42
N ARG A 109 2.46 -9.75 8.41
CA ARG A 109 3.76 -10.40 8.69
C ARG A 109 4.28 -11.13 7.44
N ASN A 110 3.46 -11.90 6.74
CA ASN A 110 3.91 -12.57 5.53
C ASN A 110 4.41 -11.58 4.46
N ALA A 111 3.77 -10.42 4.31
CA ALA A 111 4.16 -9.39 3.35
C ALA A 111 5.38 -8.54 3.80
N PHE A 112 5.60 -8.39 5.11
CA PHE A 112 6.55 -7.41 5.68
C PHE A 112 7.58 -8.02 6.65
N HIS A 113 7.62 -9.34 6.85
CA HIS A 113 8.48 -10.03 7.84
C HIS A 113 9.96 -9.65 7.72
N GLU A 114 10.41 -9.44 6.49
CA GLU A 114 11.74 -8.91 6.20
C GLU A 114 11.60 -7.66 5.34
N GLU A 115 12.56 -6.75 5.51
CA GLU A 115 12.72 -5.65 4.59
C GLU A 115 13.60 -6.08 3.44
N VAL A 116 12.99 -6.24 2.27
CA VAL A 116 13.72 -6.53 1.03
C VAL A 116 14.32 -5.22 0.52
N PRO A 117 15.61 -5.17 0.16
CA PRO A 117 16.21 -3.98 -0.43
C PRO A 117 15.44 -3.53 -1.68
N ILE A 118 14.95 -2.29 -1.67
CA ILE A 118 14.04 -1.75 -2.71
C ILE A 118 14.82 -1.01 -3.80
N GLY A 119 16.14 -1.25 -3.86
CA GLY A 119 17.07 -0.53 -4.71
C GLY A 119 17.20 0.95 -4.30
N ASN A 120 17.71 1.77 -5.21
CA ASN A 120 18.01 3.19 -4.95
C ASN A 120 16.87 4.14 -5.34
N ASN A 121 15.64 3.63 -5.50
CA ASN A 121 14.48 4.46 -5.82
C ASN A 121 13.95 5.14 -4.55
N GLY A 122 14.16 6.46 -4.44
CA GLY A 122 13.77 7.23 -3.24
C GLY A 122 12.27 7.17 -2.93
N TRP A 123 11.40 7.17 -3.95
CA TRP A 123 9.96 7.01 -3.74
C TRP A 123 9.61 5.65 -3.17
N ALA A 124 10.24 4.59 -3.67
CA ALA A 124 9.98 3.24 -3.22
C ALA A 124 10.42 3.05 -1.75
N ILE A 125 11.58 3.59 -1.37
CA ILE A 125 12.08 3.62 0.01
C ILE A 125 11.11 4.38 0.92
N LEU A 126 10.67 5.58 0.51
CA LEU A 126 9.75 6.42 1.26
C LEU A 126 8.40 5.75 1.49
N LEU A 127 7.78 5.25 0.43
CA LEU A 127 6.47 4.60 0.49
C LEU A 127 6.53 3.31 1.31
N ASN A 128 7.65 2.58 1.25
CA ASN A 128 7.84 1.38 2.06
C ASN A 128 7.96 1.67 3.55
N ARG A 129 8.73 2.70 3.94
CA ARG A 129 8.76 3.14 5.35
C ARG A 129 7.36 3.58 5.79
N LEU A 130 6.68 4.39 4.99
CA LEU A 130 5.35 4.92 5.30
C LEU A 130 4.32 3.81 5.57
N VAL A 131 4.19 2.83 4.68
CA VAL A 131 3.22 1.74 4.87
C VAL A 131 3.55 0.90 6.11
N ARG A 132 4.83 0.61 6.36
CA ARG A 132 5.26 -0.19 7.52
C ARG A 132 5.02 0.54 8.84
N ASP A 133 5.38 1.82 8.91
CA ASP A 133 5.17 2.65 10.10
C ASP A 133 3.67 2.81 10.41
N LEU A 134 2.83 3.08 9.41
CA LEU A 134 1.37 3.18 9.61
C LEU A 134 0.75 1.85 10.06
N ARG A 135 1.11 0.73 9.43
CA ARG A 135 0.62 -0.61 9.81
C ARG A 135 1.04 -0.96 11.24
N ARG A 136 2.29 -0.69 11.60
CA ARG A 136 2.80 -0.93 12.96
C ARG A 136 2.06 -0.08 13.99
N ASP A 137 1.97 1.22 13.75
CA ASP A 137 1.55 2.15 14.79
C ASP A 137 0.02 2.26 14.90
N ILE A 138 -0.71 2.11 13.79
CA ILE A 138 -2.18 2.22 13.76
C ILE A 138 -2.84 0.85 13.87
N LEU A 139 -2.42 -0.11 13.03
CA LEU A 139 -3.03 -1.44 12.99
C LEU A 139 -2.41 -2.44 13.97
N LYS A 140 -1.32 -2.06 14.65
CA LYS A 140 -0.58 -2.91 15.61
C LYS A 140 -0.07 -4.20 14.97
N GLN A 141 0.33 -4.11 13.71
CA GLN A 141 0.90 -5.21 12.94
C GLN A 141 2.43 -5.24 13.07
N ASP A 142 3.01 -6.43 12.88
CA ASP A 142 4.45 -6.66 12.96
C ASP A 142 5.10 -6.35 11.61
N CYS A 143 5.53 -5.09 11.43
CA CYS A 143 6.09 -4.57 10.19
C CYS A 143 7.40 -3.82 10.50
N PRO A 144 8.54 -4.52 10.66
CA PRO A 144 9.80 -3.90 11.01
C PRO A 144 10.31 -2.98 9.90
N VAL A 145 11.06 -1.94 10.28
CA VAL A 145 11.77 -1.02 9.38
C VAL A 145 13.22 -0.94 9.84
N SER A 146 14.17 -1.17 8.93
CA SER A 146 15.61 -1.10 9.18
C SER A 146 16.08 0.33 9.47
N GLU A 147 17.23 0.45 10.14
CA GLU A 147 17.85 1.75 10.39
C GLU A 147 18.34 2.39 9.08
N GLU A 148 18.72 1.57 8.10
CA GLU A 148 19.10 2.00 6.75
C GLU A 148 17.94 2.70 6.04
N THR A 149 16.74 2.10 6.03
CA THR A 149 15.54 2.73 5.44
C THR A 149 15.15 3.99 6.20
N LYS A 150 15.25 4.00 7.53
CA LYS A 150 15.00 5.22 8.32
C LYS A 150 15.98 6.33 7.92
N ALA A 151 17.28 6.05 7.90
CA ALA A 151 18.29 7.04 7.51
C ALA A 151 18.11 7.52 6.06
N ALA A 152 17.81 6.63 5.13
CA ALA A 152 17.58 6.98 3.73
C ALA A 152 16.36 7.88 3.55
N THR A 153 15.25 7.59 4.22
CA THR A 153 14.04 8.44 4.17
C THR A 153 14.24 9.79 4.84
N GLU A 154 14.98 9.88 5.96
CA GLU A 154 15.37 11.18 6.53
C GLU A 154 16.22 11.97 5.54
N SER A 155 17.15 11.32 4.83
CA SER A 155 17.96 11.98 3.80
C SER A 155 17.13 12.47 2.62
N ILE A 156 16.14 11.70 2.16
CA ILE A 156 15.26 12.06 1.02
C ILE A 156 14.39 13.28 1.36
N LEU A 157 13.92 13.37 2.60
CA LEU A 157 12.99 14.41 3.05
C LEU A 157 13.66 15.54 3.83
N SER A 158 14.99 15.62 3.81
CA SER A 158 15.75 16.63 4.58
C SER A 158 15.39 16.65 6.08
N GLY A 159 15.12 15.47 6.67
CA GLY A 159 14.69 15.30 8.06
C GLY A 159 13.18 15.47 8.30
N GLY A 160 12.38 15.69 7.26
CA GLY A 160 10.94 16.00 7.34
C GLY A 160 10.01 14.78 7.35
N TYR A 161 10.50 13.58 7.67
CA TYR A 161 9.66 12.38 7.64
C TYR A 161 8.52 12.43 8.66
N VAL A 162 8.76 13.03 9.84
CA VAL A 162 7.76 13.12 10.91
C VAL A 162 6.53 13.92 10.48
N GLU A 163 6.71 14.98 9.70
CA GLU A 163 5.63 15.79 9.14
C GLU A 163 4.79 14.98 8.15
N VAL A 164 5.45 14.27 7.23
CA VAL A 164 4.78 13.38 6.26
C VAL A 164 3.98 12.31 7.00
N TYR A 165 4.60 11.65 7.98
CA TYR A 165 3.94 10.62 8.79
C TYR A 165 2.75 11.19 9.56
N ARG A 166 2.85 12.36 10.18
CA ARG A 166 1.73 12.97 10.92
C ARG A 166 0.51 13.23 10.04
N LEU A 167 0.71 13.65 8.79
CA LEU A 167 -0.39 13.82 7.84
C LEU A 167 -1.00 12.45 7.51
N ALA A 168 -0.17 11.48 7.16
CA ALA A 168 -0.61 10.14 6.79
C ALA A 168 -1.28 9.37 7.95
N ALA A 169 -0.88 9.60 9.20
CA ALA A 169 -1.38 8.89 10.37
C ALA A 169 -2.67 9.46 10.95
N ARG A 170 -3.28 10.47 10.29
CA ARG A 170 -4.60 10.99 10.68
C ARG A 170 -5.66 9.90 10.57
N GLN A 171 -6.69 10.01 11.39
CA GLN A 171 -7.88 9.19 11.24
C GLN A 171 -8.71 9.70 10.06
N TYR A 172 -8.93 8.84 9.07
CA TYR A 172 -9.78 9.14 7.93
C TYR A 172 -11.09 8.37 8.05
N ASP A 173 -12.22 9.07 8.13
CA ASP A 173 -13.54 8.43 8.31
C ASP A 173 -14.26 8.15 6.98
N SER A 174 -13.73 8.63 5.85
CA SER A 174 -14.30 8.43 4.51
C SER A 174 -13.23 8.37 3.43
N LEU A 175 -13.58 7.81 2.26
CA LEU A 175 -12.70 7.80 1.10
C LEU A 175 -12.35 9.22 0.62
N SER A 176 -13.30 10.15 0.63
CA SER A 176 -13.02 11.54 0.22
C SER A 176 -12.01 12.22 1.16
N ALA A 177 -12.02 11.90 2.46
CA ALA A 177 -10.99 12.34 3.40
C ALA A 177 -9.63 11.68 3.12
N VAL A 178 -9.60 10.40 2.74
CA VAL A 178 -8.37 9.70 2.30
C VAL A 178 -7.78 10.37 1.05
N ILE A 179 -8.61 10.71 0.06
CA ILE A 179 -8.18 11.40 -1.17
C ILE A 179 -7.52 12.75 -0.83
N ALA A 180 -8.18 13.57 -0.01
CA ALA A 180 -7.63 14.85 0.43
C ALA A 180 -6.34 14.68 1.24
N GLY A 181 -6.29 13.69 2.13
CA GLY A 181 -5.08 13.34 2.88
C GLY A 181 -3.93 12.91 1.98
N ALA A 182 -4.20 12.17 0.91
CA ALA A 182 -3.20 11.78 -0.07
C ALA A 182 -2.63 12.98 -0.84
N ASP A 183 -3.48 13.96 -1.20
CA ASP A 183 -3.02 15.22 -1.79
C ASP A 183 -2.12 16.00 -0.81
N GLU A 184 -2.51 16.11 0.47
CA GLU A 184 -1.71 16.80 1.50
C GLU A 184 -0.37 16.10 1.75
N VAL A 185 -0.36 14.77 1.85
CA VAL A 185 0.86 13.97 2.01
C VAL A 185 1.78 14.18 0.82
N LEU A 186 1.27 14.10 -0.41
CA LEU A 186 2.09 14.27 -1.60
C LEU A 186 2.63 15.70 -1.72
N ALA A 187 1.82 16.71 -1.41
CA ALA A 187 2.25 18.10 -1.37
C ALA A 187 3.38 18.31 -0.34
N LYS A 188 3.25 17.71 0.85
CA LYS A 188 4.29 17.79 1.89
C LYS A 188 5.57 17.08 1.47
N ILE A 189 5.48 15.92 0.81
CA ILE A 189 6.68 15.26 0.28
C ILE A 189 7.35 16.16 -0.77
N ASN A 190 6.59 16.73 -1.71
CA ASN A 190 7.13 17.60 -2.75
C ASN A 190 7.79 18.88 -2.20
N GLU A 191 7.29 19.40 -1.08
CA GLU A 191 7.90 20.53 -0.36
C GLU A 191 9.25 20.16 0.29
N LEU A 192 9.40 18.92 0.74
CA LEU A 192 10.54 18.45 1.54
C LEU A 192 11.64 17.76 0.73
N VAL A 193 11.29 17.22 -0.44
CA VAL A 193 12.28 16.70 -1.38
C VAL A 193 13.13 17.89 -1.83
N PRO A 194 14.45 17.87 -1.60
CA PRO A 194 15.32 18.95 -2.06
C PRO A 194 15.10 19.15 -3.56
N GLU A 195 15.00 20.41 -4.01
CA GLU A 195 15.04 20.72 -5.44
C GLU A 195 16.23 19.99 -6.06
N GLN A 196 15.96 18.91 -6.79
CA GLN A 196 16.99 18.29 -7.59
C GLN A 196 17.32 19.28 -8.70
N ALA A 197 18.54 19.79 -8.66
CA ALA A 197 19.19 20.39 -9.82
C ALA A 197 18.89 19.53 -11.05
N ASP A 198 18.43 20.19 -12.12
CA ASP A 198 18.27 19.70 -13.48
C ASP A 198 19.02 18.38 -13.77
N GLY A 199 18.29 17.32 -14.11
CA GLY A 199 18.88 16.16 -14.78
C GLY A 199 18.58 14.79 -14.16
N SER A 200 17.33 14.34 -14.22
CA SER A 200 17.04 13.00 -14.77
C SER A 200 15.56 12.92 -15.14
N ASP A 201 15.29 13.26 -16.39
CA ASP A 201 14.07 12.87 -17.09
C ASP A 201 13.90 11.34 -16.95
N PRO A 202 12.74 10.81 -16.55
CA PRO A 202 12.50 9.38 -16.63
C PRO A 202 12.22 9.02 -18.09
N GLN A 203 13.27 8.94 -18.90
CA GLN A 203 13.20 8.36 -20.23
C GLN A 203 13.88 6.99 -20.28
N ASP A 204 13.05 6.06 -20.77
CA ASP A 204 13.37 4.86 -21.53
C ASP A 204 13.77 3.60 -20.77
N GLY A 205 12.75 2.95 -20.20
CA GLY A 205 12.67 1.50 -20.11
C GLY A 205 11.59 0.99 -21.07
N SER A 206 11.79 1.18 -22.38
CA SER A 206 11.04 0.48 -23.41
C SER A 206 11.22 -1.04 -23.22
N ASP A 207 10.20 -1.67 -22.65
CA ASP A 207 9.89 -3.07 -22.95
C ASP A 207 8.37 -3.23 -22.98
N ALA A 208 7.85 -3.01 -24.18
CA ALA A 208 6.53 -3.42 -24.59
C ALA A 208 6.39 -4.94 -24.39
N ARG A 209 5.74 -5.36 -23.30
CA ARG A 209 5.02 -6.64 -23.25
C ARG A 209 3.56 -6.37 -22.99
N GLY A 210 2.82 -6.38 -24.10
CA GLY A 210 1.38 -6.15 -24.15
C GLY A 210 0.62 -7.17 -23.31
N TRP A 211 -0.32 -6.66 -22.52
CA TRP A 211 -1.39 -7.44 -21.94
C TRP A 211 -2.62 -7.25 -22.81
N GLY A 212 -2.74 -8.12 -23.81
CA GLY A 212 -3.94 -8.29 -24.59
C GLY A 212 -4.87 -9.30 -23.91
N ARG A 213 -6.13 -8.86 -23.74
CA ARG A 213 -7.37 -9.62 -23.49
C ARG A 213 -7.51 -10.38 -22.18
#